data_AF-A0A4U7CD25-F1
#
_entry.id   AF-A0A4U7CD25-F1
#
_cell.length_a   1.000
_cell.length_b   1.000
_cell.length_c   1.000
_cell.angle_alpha   90.00
_cell.angle_beta   90.00
_cell.angle_gamma   90.00
#
_symmetry.space_group_name_H-M   'P 1'
#
loop_
_entity.id
_entity.type
_entity.pdbx_description
1 polymer ?
#
loop_
_entity_poly.entity_id
_entity_poly.type
_entity_poly.pdbx_seq_one_letter_code
_entity_poly.pdbx_strand_id
1 'polypeptide(L)'
;MGLFDTVELYDDVHLPEYPKGMTPAEDVDWQTKGIDRPTMTTFRITADGHLLEEEWHTEDVPPEDRPYASRDDVDEEDIRYMAGSLNRVHDGWIERDDYHGRFKLTHSFEDLETLVAYQVTFTHGQLEGFERRR
;
A
#
# COMPACT_ATOMS: atom_id res chain seq x y z
N MET A 1 -1.74 -11.13 -11.39
CA MET A 1 -1.92 -10.46 -10.09
C MET A 1 -2.50 -9.08 -10.37
N GLY A 2 -3.49 -8.62 -9.60
CA GLY A 2 -4.12 -7.32 -9.83
C GLY A 2 -3.33 -6.19 -9.17
N LEU A 3 -3.49 -4.96 -9.65
CA LEU A 3 -2.99 -3.76 -8.96
C LEU A 3 -3.81 -3.55 -7.68
N PHE A 4 -3.11 -3.31 -6.58
CA PHE A 4 -3.66 -2.94 -5.29
C PHE A 4 -2.74 -1.90 -4.66
N ASP A 5 -3.32 -1.08 -3.80
CA ASP A 5 -2.59 -0.14 -2.96
C ASP A 5 -2.34 -0.81 -1.60
N THR A 6 -1.36 -0.31 -0.86
CA THR A 6 -1.01 -0.80 0.47
C THR A 6 -1.39 0.23 1.51
N VAL A 7 -1.82 -0.21 2.69
CA VAL A 7 -2.12 0.64 3.84
C VAL A 7 -1.38 0.12 5.06
N GLU A 8 -0.57 0.99 5.65
CA GLU A 8 0.15 0.78 6.90
C GLU A 8 -0.62 1.47 8.05
N LEU A 9 -0.63 0.87 9.23
CA LEU A 9 -1.32 1.38 10.42
C LEU A 9 -0.29 1.72 11.50
N TYR A 10 -0.48 2.80 12.25
CA TYR A 10 0.36 3.11 13.41
C TYR A 10 0.00 2.23 14.63
N ASP A 11 0.93 2.04 15.57
CA ASP A 11 0.76 1.19 16.78
C ASP A 11 -0.57 1.39 17.52
N ASP A 12 -0.97 2.64 17.73
CA ASP A 12 -2.14 3.00 18.52
C ASP A 12 -3.47 2.90 17.74
N VAL A 13 -3.44 2.50 16.46
CA VAL A 13 -4.65 2.33 15.66
C VAL A 13 -5.39 1.07 16.10
N HIS A 14 -6.54 1.26 16.74
CA HIS A 14 -7.36 0.16 17.20
C HIS A 14 -8.18 -0.50 16.08
N LEU A 15 -7.87 -1.77 15.77
CA LEU A 15 -8.71 -2.60 14.91
C LEU A 15 -9.68 -3.47 15.74
N PRO A 16 -11.01 -3.30 15.55
CA PRO A 16 -11.98 -4.09 16.29
C PRO A 16 -11.92 -5.56 15.89
N GLU A 17 -12.20 -6.44 16.85
CA GLU A 17 -12.20 -7.89 16.63
C GLU A 17 -10.90 -8.39 15.96
N TYR A 18 -9.74 -7.78 16.26
CA TYR A 18 -8.46 -8.22 15.70
C TYR A 18 -8.19 -9.71 16.03
N PRO A 19 -7.69 -10.52 15.09
CA PRO A 19 -7.47 -11.93 15.37
C PRO A 19 -6.42 -12.11 16.49
N LYS A 20 -6.78 -12.89 17.51
CA LYS A 20 -5.92 -13.10 18.67
C LYS A 20 -4.67 -13.91 18.28
N GLY A 21 -3.51 -13.46 18.75
CA GLY A 21 -2.23 -14.15 18.53
C GLY A 21 -1.60 -13.91 17.15
N MET A 22 -2.12 -12.97 16.36
CA MET A 22 -1.46 -12.48 15.14
C MET A 22 -0.47 -11.37 15.46
N THR A 23 0.39 -11.05 14.49
CA THR A 23 1.25 -9.86 14.53
C THR A 23 0.43 -8.60 14.76
N PRO A 24 0.98 -7.57 15.43
CA PRO A 24 0.29 -6.29 15.58
C PRO A 24 -0.07 -5.67 14.24
N ALA A 25 -1.06 -4.79 14.24
CA ALA A 25 -1.56 -4.14 13.03
C ALA A 25 -0.51 -3.27 12.33
N GLU A 26 0.49 -2.78 13.07
CA GLU A 26 1.60 -1.96 12.59
C GLU A 26 2.61 -2.73 11.73
N ASP A 27 2.82 -4.01 12.04
CA ASP A 27 3.75 -4.92 11.35
C ASP A 27 3.08 -5.59 10.13
N VAL A 28 1.93 -5.09 9.69
CA VAL A 28 1.09 -5.73 8.68
C VAL A 28 0.79 -4.76 7.55
N ASP A 29 1.22 -5.14 6.34
CA ASP A 29 0.82 -4.48 5.10
C ASP A 29 -0.61 -4.89 4.71
N TRP A 30 -1.55 -3.96 4.83
CA TRP A 30 -2.94 -4.18 4.41
C TRP A 30 -3.13 -3.83 2.93
N GLN A 31 -3.79 -4.68 2.16
CA GLN A 31 -4.12 -4.37 0.77
C GLN A 31 -5.46 -3.62 0.67
N THR A 32 -5.54 -2.63 -0.22
CA THR A 32 -6.77 -1.93 -0.58
C THR A 32 -6.96 -1.74 -2.09
N LYS A 33 -8.19 -1.47 -2.49
CA LYS A 33 -8.62 -1.21 -3.88
C LYS A 33 -9.66 -0.11 -3.99
N GLY A 34 -9.89 0.66 -2.92
CA GLY A 34 -11.08 1.52 -2.79
C GLY A 34 -10.81 2.94 -2.31
N ILE A 35 -9.57 3.32 -2.04
CA ILE A 35 -9.25 4.72 -1.70
C ILE A 35 -9.40 5.57 -2.96
N ASP A 36 -8.71 5.15 -4.02
CA ASP A 36 -8.71 5.74 -5.36
C ASP A 36 -8.60 4.64 -6.43
N ARG A 37 -8.30 5.04 -7.68
CA ARG A 37 -7.88 4.07 -8.70
C ARG A 37 -6.54 3.47 -8.28
N PRO A 38 -6.39 2.14 -8.24
CA PRO A 38 -5.17 1.52 -7.72
C PRO A 38 -3.96 1.88 -8.57
N THR A 39 -2.97 2.47 -7.91
CA THR A 39 -1.72 2.99 -8.49
C THR A 39 -0.47 2.37 -7.86
N MET A 40 -0.65 1.35 -6.99
CA MET A 40 0.40 0.79 -6.14
C MET A 40 0.90 1.80 -5.11
N THR A 41 0.04 2.73 -4.69
CA THR A 41 0.42 3.76 -3.72
C THR A 41 0.33 3.18 -2.31
N THR A 42 1.24 3.60 -1.44
CA THR A 42 1.19 3.26 -0.02
C THR A 42 0.48 4.37 0.73
N PHE A 43 -0.41 4.02 1.64
CA PHE A 43 -1.10 4.94 2.52
C PHE A 43 -0.77 4.63 3.97
N ARG A 44 -0.86 5.62 4.85
CA ARG A 44 -0.71 5.45 6.29
C ARG A 44 -1.92 5.99 7.02
N ILE A 45 -2.37 5.26 8.03
CA ILE A 45 -3.38 5.76 8.99
C ILE A 45 -2.66 6.03 10.31
N THR A 46 -2.61 7.28 10.72
CA THR A 46 -1.94 7.69 11.97
C THR A 46 -2.76 7.31 13.20
N ALA A 47 -2.12 7.31 14.37
CA ALA A 47 -2.77 7.09 15.67
C ALA A 47 -3.92 8.09 15.93
N ASP A 48 -3.72 9.34 15.52
CA ASP A 48 -4.71 10.41 15.61
C ASP A 48 -5.81 10.31 14.55
N GLY A 49 -5.74 9.32 13.65
CA GLY A 49 -6.76 9.03 12.65
C GLY A 49 -6.62 9.80 11.34
N HIS A 50 -5.45 10.36 11.03
CA HIS A 50 -5.23 11.05 9.75
C HIS A 50 -4.84 10.04 8.65
N LEU A 51 -5.33 10.28 7.43
CA LEU A 51 -4.90 9.54 6.25
C LEU A 51 -3.73 10.25 5.58
N LEU A 52 -2.59 9.57 5.49
CA LEU A 52 -1.43 10.03 4.73
C LEU A 52 -1.31 9.22 3.44
N GLU A 53 -0.98 9.89 2.35
CA GLU A 53 -0.63 9.29 1.07
C GLU A 53 0.89 9.40 0.88
N GLU A 54 1.51 8.33 0.40
CA GLU A 54 2.90 8.34 0.03
C GLU A 54 3.12 9.24 -1.19
N GLU A 55 3.98 10.23 -1.03
CA GLU A 55 4.52 11.00 -2.14
C GLU A 55 5.76 10.28 -2.69
N TRP A 56 5.76 10.03 -3.99
CA TRP A 56 6.85 9.37 -4.68
C TRP A 56 7.00 9.88 -6.12
N HIS A 57 8.22 9.78 -6.63
CA HIS A 57 8.52 9.99 -8.04
C HIS A 57 9.30 8.79 -8.61
N THR A 58 9.44 8.78 -9.93
CA THR A 58 10.26 7.80 -10.64
C THR A 58 11.53 8.44 -11.15
N GLU A 59 12.66 7.81 -10.85
CA GLU A 59 13.96 8.15 -11.43
C GLU A 59 14.38 7.08 -12.45
N ASP A 60 15.08 7.51 -13.49
CA ASP A 60 15.67 6.60 -14.48
C ASP A 60 16.83 5.80 -13.86
N VAL A 61 16.79 4.49 -14.05
CA VAL A 61 17.87 3.58 -13.67
C VAL A 61 18.81 3.41 -14.86
N PRO A 62 20.13 3.61 -14.70
CA PRO A 62 21.07 3.43 -15.79
C PRO A 62 21.09 1.95 -16.24
N PRO A 63 21.33 1.65 -17.53
CA PRO A 63 21.31 0.29 -18.04
C PRO A 63 22.21 -0.69 -17.28
N GLU A 64 23.35 -0.24 -16.75
CA GLU A 64 24.28 -1.08 -15.99
C GLU A 64 23.68 -1.70 -14.71
N ASP A 65 22.71 -1.01 -14.10
CA ASP A 65 22.03 -1.47 -12.88
C ASP A 65 20.72 -2.22 -13.20
N ARG A 66 20.34 -2.36 -14.48
CA ARG A 66 19.10 -3.03 -14.87
C ARG A 66 19.29 -4.55 -14.92
N PRO A 67 18.30 -5.35 -14.44
CA PRO A 67 18.42 -6.80 -14.30
C PRO A 67 18.83 -7.59 -15.56
N TYR A 68 18.46 -7.09 -16.75
CA TYR A 68 18.65 -7.83 -18.00
C TYR A 68 19.45 -7.06 -19.06
N ALA A 69 19.77 -5.79 -18.84
CA ALA A 69 20.37 -4.93 -19.86
C ALA A 69 21.83 -5.30 -20.17
N SER A 70 22.51 -6.06 -19.29
CA SER A 70 23.86 -6.58 -19.52
C SER A 70 23.89 -7.92 -20.27
N ARG A 71 22.74 -8.45 -20.72
CA ARG A 71 22.68 -9.74 -21.42
C ARG A 71 22.91 -9.56 -22.91
N ASP A 72 23.75 -10.41 -23.49
CA ASP A 72 24.05 -10.38 -24.94
C ASP A 72 22.83 -10.67 -25.84
N ASP A 73 21.77 -11.29 -25.32
CA ASP A 73 20.52 -11.61 -26.04
C ASP A 73 19.39 -10.58 -25.85
N VAL A 74 19.71 -9.42 -25.27
CA VAL A 74 18.74 -8.35 -24.95
C VAL A 74 19.28 -7.03 -25.49
N ASP A 75 18.60 -6.47 -26.48
CA ASP A 75 18.89 -5.15 -27.06
C ASP A 75 17.90 -4.08 -26.58
N GLU A 76 18.14 -2.82 -26.94
CA GLU A 76 17.35 -1.67 -26.48
C GLU A 76 15.88 -1.69 -26.91
N GLU A 77 15.51 -2.46 -27.95
CA GLU A 77 14.14 -2.61 -28.41
C GLU A 77 13.42 -3.79 -27.70
N ASP A 78 14.14 -4.62 -26.94
CA ASP A 78 13.57 -5.74 -26.19
C ASP A 78 12.84 -5.26 -24.93
N ILE A 79 11.62 -5.76 -24.71
CA ILE A 79 10.81 -5.44 -23.52
C ILE A 79 11.53 -5.75 -22.19
N ARG A 80 12.48 -6.70 -22.20
CA ARG A 80 13.30 -7.08 -21.04
C ARG A 80 14.35 -6.03 -20.73
N TYR A 81 14.82 -5.25 -21.70
CA TYR A 81 15.75 -4.14 -21.50
C TYR A 81 15.13 -3.00 -20.69
N MET A 82 13.83 -2.79 -20.88
CA MET A 82 13.05 -1.79 -20.15
C MET A 82 12.68 -2.25 -18.73
N ALA A 83 12.84 -3.53 -18.40
CA ALA A 83 12.54 -4.03 -17.07
C ALA A 83 13.54 -3.46 -16.06
N GLY A 84 13.01 -2.78 -15.03
CA GLY A 84 13.82 -2.09 -14.03
C GLY A 84 14.41 -0.77 -14.51
N SER A 85 13.90 -0.17 -15.60
CA SER A 85 14.38 1.12 -16.09
C SER A 85 13.97 2.31 -15.22
N LEU A 86 12.99 2.13 -14.34
CA LEU A 86 12.51 3.15 -13.41
C LEU A 86 12.63 2.62 -11.99
N ASN A 87 13.19 3.44 -11.10
CA ASN A 87 13.16 3.23 -9.67
C ASN A 87 12.13 4.16 -9.04
N ARG A 88 11.35 3.66 -8.09
CA ARG A 88 10.42 4.47 -7.33
C ARG A 88 11.14 5.01 -6.10
N VAL A 89 11.14 6.33 -5.95
CA VAL A 89 11.79 7.03 -4.86
C VAL A 89 10.73 7.64 -3.96
N HIS A 90 10.84 7.37 -2.66
CA HIS A 90 9.97 7.92 -1.64
C HIS A 90 10.38 9.36 -1.33
N ASP A 91 9.47 10.31 -1.55
CA ASP A 91 9.67 11.74 -1.28
C ASP A 91 9.13 12.17 0.07
N GLY A 92 8.12 11.46 0.59
CA GLY A 92 7.55 11.74 1.89
C GLY A 92 6.09 11.31 2.03
N TRP A 93 5.39 11.98 2.93
CA TRP A 93 3.99 11.74 3.24
C TRP A 93 3.22 13.04 3.13
N ILE A 94 2.12 13.02 2.38
CA ILE A 94 1.16 14.12 2.30
C ILE A 94 -0.12 13.75 3.02
N GLU A 95 -0.68 14.70 3.77
CA GLU A 95 -1.96 14.48 4.44
C GLU A 95 -3.12 14.65 3.46
N ARG A 96 -4.12 13.77 3.57
CA ARG A 96 -5.33 13.77 2.75
C ARG A 96 -6.49 14.40 3.53
N ASP A 97 -6.32 15.63 4.01
CA ASP A 97 -7.29 16.38 4.82
C ASP A 97 -8.70 16.46 4.21
N ASP A 98 -8.82 16.44 2.89
CA ASP A 98 -10.10 16.55 2.19
C ASP A 98 -10.74 15.20 1.86
N TYR A 99 -10.09 14.07 2.21
CA TYR A 99 -10.60 12.76 1.84
C TYR A 99 -11.92 12.43 2.57
N HIS A 100 -12.94 12.09 1.80
CA HIS A 100 -14.24 11.70 2.32
C HIS A 100 -14.70 10.44 1.60
N GLY A 101 -14.74 9.32 2.31
CA GLY A 101 -15.04 8.05 1.68
C GLY A 101 -14.91 6.84 2.59
N ARG A 102 -15.11 5.68 1.99
CA ARG A 102 -14.90 4.39 2.65
C ARG A 102 -14.20 3.44 1.71
N PHE A 103 -13.31 2.64 2.25
CA PHE A 103 -12.58 1.64 1.50
C PHE A 103 -12.39 0.37 2.31
N LYS A 104 -11.99 -0.70 1.63
CA LYS A 104 -11.77 -2.01 2.24
C LYS A 104 -10.28 -2.26 2.41
N LEU A 105 -9.88 -2.66 3.60
CA LEU A 105 -8.57 -3.24 3.88
C LEU A 105 -8.71 -4.75 3.93
N THR A 106 -7.74 -5.46 3.36
CA THR A 106 -7.66 -6.91 3.43
C THR A 106 -6.25 -7.38 3.67
N HIS A 107 -6.09 -8.35 4.57
CA HIS A 107 -4.82 -9.03 4.79
C HIS A 107 -5.08 -10.53 5.01
N SER A 108 -4.22 -11.38 4.46
CA SER A 108 -4.26 -12.82 4.67
C SER A 108 -3.16 -13.21 5.64
N PHE A 109 -3.54 -13.62 6.84
CA PHE A 109 -2.59 -14.16 7.81
C PHE A 109 -2.30 -15.63 7.47
N GLU A 110 -1.01 -15.98 7.34
CA GLU A 110 -0.58 -17.34 7.00
C GLU A 110 -1.14 -18.37 8.00
N ASP A 111 -1.16 -18.02 9.29
CA ASP A 111 -1.64 -18.89 10.37
C ASP A 111 -3.16 -19.12 10.42
N LEU A 112 -3.96 -18.30 9.75
CA LEU A 112 -5.44 -18.38 9.86
C LEU A 112 -6.11 -19.05 8.66
N GLU A 113 -5.38 -19.33 7.58
CA GLU A 113 -5.93 -19.76 6.28
C GLU A 113 -7.16 -18.92 5.85
N THR A 114 -7.29 -17.68 6.35
CA THR A 114 -8.49 -16.86 6.28
C THR A 114 -8.11 -15.43 5.94
N LEU A 115 -8.86 -14.84 5.00
CA LEU A 115 -8.76 -13.43 4.66
C LEU A 115 -9.45 -12.59 5.74
N VAL A 116 -8.69 -11.72 6.40
CA VAL A 116 -9.23 -10.71 7.31
C VAL A 116 -9.52 -9.45 6.52
N ALA A 117 -10.71 -8.90 6.75
CA ALA A 117 -11.19 -7.73 6.04
C ALA A 117 -11.78 -6.69 6.98
N TYR A 118 -11.41 -5.43 6.76
CA TYR A 118 -11.98 -4.27 7.43
C TYR A 118 -12.58 -3.31 6.41
N GLN A 119 -13.69 -2.67 6.76
CA GLN A 119 -14.11 -1.45 6.10
C GLN A 119 -13.66 -0.27 6.95
N VAL A 120 -12.99 0.67 6.31
CA VAL A 120 -12.52 1.91 6.93
C VAL A 120 -13.35 3.05 6.40
N THR A 121 -13.73 3.98 7.28
CA THR A 121 -14.52 5.16 6.90
C THR A 121 -13.78 6.42 7.33
N PHE A 122 -13.68 7.38 6.42
CA PHE A 122 -13.07 8.69 6.63
C PHE A 122 -14.03 9.81 6.26
N THR A 123 -13.99 10.87 7.05
CA THR A 123 -14.75 12.10 6.83
C THR A 123 -13.81 13.30 6.97
N HIS A 124 -13.54 14.00 5.87
CA HIS A 124 -12.59 15.14 5.84
C HIS A 124 -11.22 14.76 6.43
N GLY A 125 -10.59 13.73 5.87
CA GLY A 125 -9.24 13.29 6.25
C GLY A 125 -9.16 12.56 7.60
N GLN A 126 -10.21 12.65 8.41
CA GLN A 126 -10.31 12.06 9.73
C GLN A 126 -10.96 10.68 9.69
N LEU A 127 -10.33 9.72 10.36
CA LEU A 127 -10.84 8.38 10.57
C LEU A 127 -12.07 8.42 11.47
N GLU A 128 -13.20 7.93 10.95
CA GLU A 128 -14.43 7.71 11.72
C GLU A 128 -14.39 6.35 12.43
N GLY A 129 -13.75 5.35 11.81
CA GLY A 129 -13.53 4.06 12.43
C GLY A 129 -13.39 2.89 11.45
N PHE A 130 -13.26 1.71 12.06
CA PHE A 130 -13.11 0.42 11.38
C PHE A 130 -14.30 -0.47 11.68
N GLU A 131 -14.75 -1.22 10.68
CA GLU A 131 -15.78 -2.26 10.81
C GLU A 131 -15.23 -3.58 10.28
N ARG A 132 -15.20 -4.64 11.11
CA ARG A 132 -14.79 -5.96 10.63
C ARG A 132 -15.83 -6.52 9.66
N ARG A 133 -15.38 -6.93 8.47
CA ARG A 133 -16.21 -7.62 7.48
C ARG A 133 -15.99 -9.13 7.62
N ARG A 134 -17.08 -9.88 7.75
CA ARG A 134 -17.10 -11.35 7.75
C ARG A 134 -17.21 -11.90 6.33
#